data_AF-A0ABD0RJM4-F1
#
_entry.id   AF-A0ABD0RJM4-F1
#
_cell.length_a   1.000
_cell.length_b   1.000
_cell.length_c   1.000
_cell.angle_alpha   90.00
_cell.angle_beta   90.00
_cell.angle_gamma   90.00
#
_symmetry.space_group_name_H-M   'P 1'
#
loop_
_entity.id
_entity.type
_entity.pdbx_description
1 polymer ?
#
loop_
_entity_poly.entity_id
_entity_poly.type
_entity_poly.pdbx_seq_one_letter_code
_entity_poly.pdbx_strand_id
1 'polypeptide(L)' 'MAFLTVLGLCLQYRIGQLYMISKHSHEQSERGEGVEVVQNEPYEDPNYGPGQFTEKRIYLN' A
#
# COMPACT_ATOMS: atom_id res chain seq x y z
N MET A 1 -9.55 36.70 -14.53
CA MET A 1 -9.73 35.52 -15.40
C MET A 1 -8.58 34.51 -15.30
N ALA A 2 -7.30 34.91 -15.22
CA ALA A 2 -6.17 33.98 -15.01
C ALA A 2 -6.10 33.32 -13.62
N PHE A 3 -6.63 33.96 -12.58
CA PHE A 3 -6.63 33.39 -11.22
C PHE A 3 -7.64 32.23 -11.06
N LEU A 4 -8.75 32.28 -11.81
CA LEU A 4 -9.77 31.23 -11.81
C LEU A 4 -9.31 29.97 -12.57
N THR A 5 -8.51 30.14 -13.63
CA THR A 5 -7.95 29.00 -14.39
C THR A 5 -6.90 28.24 -13.59
N VAL A 6 -6.01 28.94 -12.84
CA VAL A 6 -5.03 28.30 -11.95
C VAL A 6 -5.73 27.55 -10.80
N LEU A 7 -6.77 28.13 -10.20
CA LEU A 7 -7.54 27.47 -9.15
C LEU A 7 -8.31 26.23 -9.69
N GLY A 8 -8.89 26.33 -10.89
CA GLY A 8 -9.56 25.22 -11.56
C GLY A 8 -8.61 24.08 -11.94
N LEU A 9 -7.41 24.40 -12.44
CA LEU A 9 -6.34 23.44 -12.71
C LEU A 9 -5.85 22.75 -11.42
N CYS A 10 -5.72 23.49 -10.32
CA CYS A 10 -5.28 22.94 -9.04
C CYS A 10 -6.28 21.90 -8.48
N LEU A 11 -7.58 22.19 -8.58
CA LEU A 11 -8.65 21.26 -8.19
C LEU A 11 -8.67 19.99 -9.05
N GLN A 12 -8.55 20.13 -10.38
CA GLN A 12 -8.47 18.98 -11.28
C GLN A 12 -7.18 18.18 -11.11
N TYR A 13 -6.06 18.85 -10.82
CA TYR A 13 -4.79 18.19 -10.56
C TYR A 13 -4.84 17.35 -9.28
N ARG A 14 -5.41 17.89 -8.19
CA ARG A 14 -5.58 17.14 -6.93
C ARG A 14 -6.45 15.89 -7.11
N ILE A 15 -7.56 16.01 -7.85
CA ILE A 15 -8.47 14.88 -8.11
C ILE A 15 -7.82 13.86 -9.06
N GLY A 16 -7.18 14.33 -10.13
CA GLY A 16 -6.48 13.49 -11.11
C GLY A 16 -5.29 12.74 -10.52
N GLN A 17 -4.51 13.37 -9.63
CA GLN A 17 -3.42 12.70 -8.92
C GLN A 17 -3.93 11.60 -8.00
N LEU A 18 -4.95 11.89 -7.19
CA LEU A 18 -5.55 10.88 -6.31
C LEU A 18 -6.14 9.72 -7.11
N TYR A 19 -6.77 9.99 -8.26
CA TYR A 19 -7.27 8.96 -9.17
C TYR A 19 -6.14 8.12 -9.76
N MET A 20 -5.07 8.72 -10.28
CA MET A 20 -3.93 7.97 -10.80
C MET A 20 -3.24 7.12 -9.73
N ILE A 21 -3.03 7.66 -8.53
CA ILE A 21 -2.44 6.92 -7.39
C ILE A 21 -3.35 5.75 -7.01
N SER A 22 -4.64 6.00 -6.85
CA SER A 22 -5.62 4.97 -6.48
C SER A 22 -5.71 3.87 -7.55
N LYS A 23 -5.78 4.25 -8.83
CA LYS A 23 -5.86 3.32 -9.95
C LYS A 23 -4.59 2.48 -10.08
N HIS A 24 -3.42 3.11 -10.03
CA HIS A 24 -2.14 2.39 -10.11
C HIS A 24 -1.92 1.47 -8.90
N SER A 25 -2.28 1.94 -7.70
CA SER A 25 -2.28 1.13 -6.49
C SER A 25 -3.23 -0.07 -6.60
N HIS A 26 -4.45 0.13 -7.12
CA HIS A 26 -5.43 -0.93 -7.32
C HIS A 26 -4.97 -1.96 -8.36
N GLU A 27 -4.45 -1.51 -9.51
CA GLU A 27 -3.89 -2.40 -10.55
C GLU A 27 -2.67 -3.19 -10.07
N GLN A 28 -1.85 -2.62 -9.17
CA GLN A 28 -0.75 -3.34 -8.50
C GLN A 28 -1.23 -4.29 -7.39
N SER A 29 -2.32 -3.93 -6.69
CA SER A 29 -2.87 -4.70 -5.57
C SER A 29 -3.72 -5.89 -6.03
N GLU A 30 -4.48 -5.77 -7.13
CA GLU A 30 -5.28 -6.88 -7.71
C GLU A 30 -4.40 -8.01 -8.26
N ARG A 31 -3.12 -7.74 -8.49
CA ARG A 31 -2.18 -8.73 -9.00
C ARG A 31 -1.69 -9.74 -7.96
N GLY A 32 -1.96 -9.51 -6.67
CA GLY A 32 -1.51 -10.41 -5.61
C GLY A 32 -0.01 -10.70 -5.68
N GLU A 33 0.78 -9.78 -6.23
CA GLU A 33 2.17 -10.07 -6.55
C GLU A 33 3.01 -10.02 -5.28
N GLY A 34 3.42 -11.21 -4.88
CA GLY A 34 4.63 -11.42 -4.10
C GLY A 34 4.40 -12.01 -2.74
N VAL A 35 3.47 -11.49 -1.93
CA VAL A 35 3.55 -11.75 -0.48
C VAL A 35 2.50 -12.73 0.03
N GLU A 36 2.91 -13.98 0.27
CA GLU A 36 2.11 -15.01 0.92
C GLU A 36 2.47 -15.10 2.41
N VAL A 37 1.49 -14.96 3.30
CA VAL A 37 1.70 -15.16 4.75
C VAL A 37 1.62 -16.65 5.04
N VAL A 38 2.76 -17.25 5.41
CA VAL A 38 2.91 -18.70 5.62
C VAL A 38 2.58 -19.10 7.05
N GLN A 39 3.01 -18.28 8.02
CA GLN A 39 2.77 -18.54 9.44
C GLN A 39 2.55 -17.22 10.18
N ASN A 40 1.60 -17.22 11.12
CA ASN A 40 1.33 -16.10 12.02
C ASN A 40 0.83 -16.65 13.35
N GLU A 41 1.76 -16.94 14.26
CA GLU A 41 1.46 -17.60 15.53
C GLU A 41 2.03 -16.83 16.73
N PRO A 42 1.37 -16.92 17.90
CA PRO A 42 1.92 -16.49 19.16
C PRO A 42 3.26 -17.17 19.42
N TYR A 43 4.28 -16.37 19.71
CA TYR A 43 5.61 -16.85 20.00
C TYR A 43 6.05 -16.33 21.37
N GLU A 44 6.61 -17.18 22.20
CA GLU A 44 7.14 -16.79 23.50
C GLU A 44 8.67 -16.85 23.44
N ASP A 45 9.32 -15.69 23.53
CA ASP A 45 10.77 -15.61 23.54
C ASP A 45 11.32 -15.87 24.95
N PRO A 46 12.28 -16.79 25.12
CA PRO A 46 12.81 -17.14 26.43
C PRO A 46 13.52 -15.98 27.16
N ASN A 47 13.95 -14.93 26.43
CA ASN A 47 14.59 -13.74 27.01
C ASN A 47 13.66 -12.51 27.01
N TYR A 48 12.74 -12.42 26.04
CA TYR A 48 11.95 -11.20 25.80
C TYR A 48 10.43 -11.35 26.06
N GLY A 49 9.95 -12.56 26.40
CA GLY A 49 8.55 -12.80 26.73
C GLY A 49 7.63 -12.93 25.49
N PRO A 50 6.31 -12.70 25.65
CA PRO A 50 5.33 -12.98 24.59
C PRO A 50 5.44 -12.01 23.41
N GLY A 51 5.33 -12.54 22.19
CA GLY A 51 5.39 -11.84 20.92
C GLY A 51 4.61 -12.57 19.81
N GLN A 52 4.74 -12.08 18.58
CA GLN A 52 4.18 -12.72 17.39
C GLN A 52 5.30 -13.14 16.44
N PHE A 53 5.23 -14.37 15.96
CA PHE A 53 6.06 -14.84 14.86
C PHE A 53 5.27 -14.78 13.56
N THR A 54 5.81 -14.09 12.55
CA THR A 54 5.23 -14.06 11.21
C THR A 54 6.26 -14.44 10.16
N GLU A 55 5.95 -15.43 9.34
CA GLU A 55 6.69 -15.78 8.13
C GLU A 55 5.92 -15.31 6.89
N LYS A 56 6.60 -14.58 6.00
CA LYS A 56 6.04 -14.14 4.72
C LYS A 56 6.99 -14.53 3.59
N ARG A 57 6.47 -15.17 2.55
CA ARG A 57 7.21 -15.44 1.31
C ARG A 57 6.97 -14.32 0.32
N ILE A 58 8.03 -13.81 -0.28
CA ILE A 58 8.00 -12.73 -1.28
C ILE A 58 8.42 -13.31 -2.64
N TYR A 59 7.48 -13.42 -3.58
CA TYR A 59 7.75 -13.78 -4.98
C TYR A 59 8.10 -12.51 -5.76
N LEU A 60 9.35 -12.40 -6.19
CA LEU A 60 9.83 -11.34 -7.07
C LEU A 60 9.91 -11.91 -8.49
N ASN A 61 9.12 -11.35 -9.41
CA ASN A 61 9.19 -11.66 -10.84
C ASN A 61 10.31 -10.88 -11.53
#